data_AF-A0A1S3RDI4-F1
#
_entry.id   AF-A0A1S3RDI4-F1
#
_cell.length_a   1.000
_cell.length_b   1.000
_cell.length_c   1.000
_cell.angle_alpha   90.00
_cell.angle_beta   90.00
_cell.angle_gamma   90.00
#
_symmetry.space_group_name_H-M   'P 1'
#
loop_
_entity.id
_entity.type
_entity.pdbx_description
1 polymer ?
#
loop_
_entity_poly.entity_id
_entity_poly.type
_entity_poly.pdbx_seq_one_letter_code
_entity_poly.pdbx_strand_id
1 'polypeptide(L)'
;MWVHPEEVLQAGALWITERANPYFILQKRKGHGDGRGGLAGLLVGTLDVVLDSSARVAPYRILYQTPDSLIYWIIAHGCSRKEITEHWEWLEQNLLQTLSIFENENDITTFVKGKVQVLFSVYMSHLADACL
;
A
#
# COMPACT_ATOMS: atom_id res chain seq x y z
N MET A 1 -3.12 -1.53 8.34
CA MET A 1 -2.02 -2.27 8.96
C MET A 1 -0.71 -2.05 8.21
N TRP A 2 0.39 -1.86 8.94
CA TRP A 2 1.74 -1.93 8.38
C TRP A 2 2.05 -3.37 7.97
N VAL A 3 2.87 -3.54 6.94
CA VAL A 3 3.32 -4.87 6.49
C VAL A 3 4.83 -4.91 6.35
N HIS A 4 5.38 -6.12 6.34
CA HIS A 4 6.75 -6.32 5.92
C HIS A 4 6.91 -5.80 4.47
N PRO A 5 7.94 -4.97 4.18
CA PRO A 5 8.17 -4.48 2.83
C PRO A 5 8.24 -5.62 1.81
N GLU A 6 7.33 -5.63 0.85
CA GLU A 6 7.24 -6.65 -0.20
C GLU A 6 7.48 -5.99 -1.57
N GLU A 7 8.40 -6.54 -2.35
CA GLU A 7 8.70 -6.05 -3.71
C GLU A 7 7.54 -6.34 -4.66
N VAL A 8 7.15 -5.32 -5.44
CA VAL A 8 6.20 -5.49 -6.54
C VAL A 8 6.70 -4.78 -7.79
N LEU A 9 6.69 -5.53 -8.90
CA LEU A 9 7.15 -5.08 -10.20
C LEU A 9 6.10 -4.25 -10.97
N GLN A 10 4.85 -4.22 -10.51
CA GLN A 10 3.77 -3.57 -11.26
C GLN A 10 2.68 -2.95 -10.37
N ALA A 11 2.54 -1.63 -10.49
CA ALA A 11 1.53 -0.85 -9.76
C ALA A 11 0.23 -0.58 -10.55
N GLY A 12 0.08 -1.08 -11.80
CA GLY A 12 -0.69 -0.33 -12.82
C GLY A 12 -2.08 -0.82 -13.27
N ALA A 13 -2.39 -2.11 -13.35
CA ALA A 13 -3.61 -2.51 -14.08
C ALA A 13 -4.90 -2.50 -13.23
N LEU A 14 -4.78 -2.76 -11.92
CA LEU A 14 -5.91 -2.97 -11.02
C LEU A 14 -5.99 -1.93 -9.89
N TRP A 15 -5.17 -0.89 -9.95
CA TRP A 15 -4.99 0.05 -8.85
C TRP A 15 -5.06 1.49 -9.36
N ILE A 16 -5.80 2.32 -8.63
CA ILE A 16 -5.98 3.75 -8.89
C ILE A 16 -5.17 4.49 -7.83
N THR A 17 -4.27 5.36 -8.27
CA THR A 17 -3.53 6.25 -7.36
C THR A 17 -4.46 7.32 -6.81
N GLU A 18 -4.72 7.31 -5.49
CA GLU A 18 -5.48 8.37 -4.81
C GLU A 18 -4.59 9.55 -4.43
N ARG A 19 -3.36 9.27 -3.98
CA ARG A 19 -2.36 10.27 -3.58
C ARG A 19 -0.96 9.78 -3.93
N ALA A 20 -0.07 10.70 -4.26
CA ALA A 20 1.33 10.39 -4.48
C ALA A 20 2.20 11.57 -4.03
N ASN A 21 3.37 11.24 -3.50
CA ASN A 21 4.47 12.16 -3.27
C ASN A 21 5.76 11.50 -3.82
N PRO A 22 6.93 12.18 -3.79
CA PRO A 22 8.15 11.64 -4.40
C PRO A 22 8.55 10.23 -3.92
N TYR A 23 8.18 9.86 -2.68
CA TYR A 23 8.59 8.59 -2.07
C TYR A 23 7.45 7.58 -1.88
N PHE A 24 6.20 8.03 -1.80
CA PHE A 24 5.07 7.21 -1.42
C PHE A 24 3.90 7.36 -2.39
N ILE A 25 3.19 6.26 -2.66
CA ILE A 25 2.00 6.22 -3.49
C ILE A 25 0.88 5.51 -2.72
N LEU A 26 -0.22 6.21 -2.49
CA LEU A 26 -1.46 5.63 -1.98
C LEU A 26 -2.29 5.14 -3.15
N GLN A 27 -2.61 3.85 -3.15
CA GLN A 27 -3.44 3.24 -4.18
C GLN A 27 -4.69 2.57 -3.60
N LYS A 28 -5.77 2.61 -4.37
CA LYS A 28 -7.02 1.88 -4.11
C LYS A 28 -7.28 0.88 -5.24
N ARG A 29 -7.79 -0.32 -4.93
CA ARG A 29 -8.19 -1.28 -5.96
C ARG A 29 -9.31 -0.71 -6.83
N LYS A 30 -9.18 -0.89 -8.14
CA LYS A 30 -10.24 -0.62 -9.11
C LYS A 30 -11.33 -1.67 -8.91
N GLY A 31 -12.43 -1.27 -8.29
CA GLY A 31 -13.59 -2.14 -8.08
C GLY A 31 -14.31 -2.39 -9.40
N HIS A 32 -14.79 -3.62 -9.59
CA HIS A 32 -15.83 -3.94 -10.57
C HIS A 32 -17.14 -3.34 -10.04
N GLY A 33 -17.41 -2.06 -10.31
CA GLY A 33 -18.58 -1.38 -9.75
C GLY A 33 -18.63 0.14 -9.92
N ASP A 34 -17.57 0.80 -10.41
CA ASP A 34 -17.65 2.24 -10.68
C ASP A 34 -18.47 2.49 -11.96
N GLY A 35 -19.78 2.71 -11.73
CA GLY A 35 -20.85 2.90 -12.69
C GLY A 35 -20.69 4.09 -13.63
N ARG A 36 -19.72 4.02 -14.55
CA ARG A 36 -19.69 4.85 -15.76
C ARG A 36 -18.95 4.13 -16.90
N GLY A 37 -19.73 3.43 -17.73
CA GLY A 37 -19.38 3.17 -19.11
C GLY A 37 -18.84 1.77 -19.43
N GLY A 38 -19.65 1.03 -20.20
CA GLY A 38 -19.16 -0.07 -21.03
C GLY A 38 -19.84 -1.39 -20.74
N LEU A 39 -20.63 -1.86 -21.69
CA LEU A 39 -21.37 -3.13 -21.72
C LEU A 39 -20.46 -4.40 -21.71
N ALA A 40 -19.23 -4.31 -21.20
CA ALA A 40 -18.26 -5.41 -21.15
C ALA A 40 -18.35 -6.27 -19.87
N GLY A 41 -19.19 -5.89 -18.89
CA GLY A 41 -19.33 -6.59 -17.61
C GLY A 41 -20.32 -7.76 -17.58
N LEU A 42 -21.07 -8.01 -18.66
CA LEU A 42 -22.18 -8.98 -18.63
C LEU A 42 -21.84 -10.38 -19.19
N LEU A 43 -20.59 -10.65 -19.60
CA LEU A 43 -20.22 -11.88 -20.29
C LEU A 43 -19.12 -12.72 -19.62
N VAL A 44 -18.95 -12.62 -18.29
CA VAL A 44 -18.15 -13.60 -17.53
C VAL A 44 -19.00 -14.16 -16.40
N GLY A 45 -20.05 -14.89 -16.78
CA GLY A 45 -21.04 -15.49 -15.88
C GLY A 45 -20.58 -16.73 -15.09
N THR A 46 -19.28 -17.00 -14.93
CA THR A 46 -18.77 -18.21 -14.26
C THR A 46 -17.34 -18.05 -13.69
N LEU A 47 -16.99 -16.92 -13.07
CA LEU A 47 -15.75 -16.79 -12.27
C LEU A 47 -16.00 -16.52 -10.78
N ASP A 48 -17.19 -16.85 -10.30
CA ASP A 48 -17.71 -16.36 -9.01
C ASP A 48 -17.28 -17.18 -7.78
N VAL A 49 -16.25 -18.03 -7.91
CA VAL A 49 -15.76 -18.85 -6.78
C VAL A 49 -14.28 -18.56 -6.44
N VAL A 50 -13.50 -18.03 -7.39
CA VAL A 50 -12.08 -17.71 -7.13
C VAL A 50 -11.90 -16.23 -6.72
N LEU A 51 -12.92 -15.39 -6.92
CA LEU A 51 -12.91 -13.98 -6.52
C LEU A 51 -13.21 -13.75 -5.03
N ASP A 52 -13.78 -14.73 -4.33
CA ASP A 52 -14.10 -14.60 -2.90
C ASP A 52 -12.84 -14.57 -2.00
N SER A 53 -11.71 -15.05 -2.54
CA SER A 53 -10.40 -14.92 -1.89
C SER A 53 -9.76 -13.55 -2.09
N SER A 54 -10.12 -12.81 -3.16
CA SER A 54 -9.54 -11.50 -3.46
C SER A 54 -10.31 -10.34 -2.81
N ALA A 55 -11.58 -10.55 -2.46
CA ALA A 55 -12.39 -9.58 -1.71
C ALA A 55 -11.91 -9.38 -0.25
N ARG A 56 -11.07 -10.28 0.27
CA ARG A 56 -10.38 -10.14 1.57
C ARG A 56 -9.01 -9.45 1.49
N VAL A 57 -8.54 -9.09 0.29
CA VAL A 57 -7.32 -8.31 0.13
C VAL A 57 -7.69 -6.85 0.36
N ALA A 58 -7.15 -6.28 1.44
CA ALA A 58 -7.29 -4.88 1.81
C ALA A 58 -7.39 -3.95 0.57
N PRO A 59 -8.51 -3.23 0.38
CA PRO A 59 -8.77 -2.46 -0.84
C PRO A 59 -7.81 -1.28 -1.04
N TYR A 60 -7.01 -0.95 -0.02
CA TYR A 60 -6.02 0.12 -0.06
C TYR A 60 -4.62 -0.41 0.22
N ARG A 61 -3.62 0.21 -0.42
CA ARG A 61 -2.20 -0.05 -0.16
C ARG A 61 -1.38 1.22 -0.29
N ILE A 62 -0.27 1.29 0.45
CA ILE A 62 0.76 2.31 0.29
C ILE A 62 2.01 1.64 -0.26
N LEU A 63 2.51 2.20 -1.36
CA LEU A 63 3.76 1.81 -1.99
C LEU A 63 4.85 2.81 -1.63
N TYR A 64 6.06 2.33 -1.41
CA TYR A 64 7.29 3.10 -1.37
C TYR A 64 8.04 2.94 -2.71
N GLN A 65 8.60 4.03 -3.21
CA GLN A 65 9.44 4.09 -4.41
C GLN A 65 10.58 5.09 -4.22
N THR A 66 11.62 4.99 -5.04
CA THR A 66 12.61 6.05 -5.22
C THR A 66 12.62 6.52 -6.69
N PRO A 67 12.96 7.78 -6.97
CA PRO A 67 12.99 8.33 -8.32
C PRO A 67 13.76 7.49 -9.34
N ASP A 68 14.89 6.90 -8.96
CA ASP A 68 15.74 6.14 -9.88
C ASP A 68 15.40 4.63 -9.92
N SER A 69 14.44 4.17 -9.11
CA SER A 69 14.08 2.75 -9.00
C SER A 69 12.75 2.42 -9.68
N LEU A 70 12.75 1.36 -10.50
CA LEU A 70 11.54 0.77 -11.07
C LEU A 70 10.85 -0.22 -10.11
N ILE A 71 11.41 -0.42 -8.91
CA ILE A 71 10.93 -1.37 -7.92
C ILE A 71 10.06 -0.62 -6.89
N TYR A 72 8.83 -1.07 -6.75
CA TYR A 72 7.91 -0.59 -5.72
C TYR A 72 7.91 -1.55 -4.54
N TRP A 73 7.68 -1.00 -3.35
CA TRP A 73 7.61 -1.78 -2.11
C TRP A 73 6.28 -1.55 -1.42
N ILE A 74 5.49 -2.58 -1.17
CA ILE A 74 4.28 -2.44 -0.36
C ILE A 74 4.71 -2.30 1.10
N ILE A 75 4.34 -1.20 1.75
CA ILE A 75 4.69 -0.92 3.15
C ILE A 75 3.49 -0.90 4.10
N ALA A 76 2.28 -0.73 3.56
CA ALA A 76 1.05 -0.79 4.34
C ALA A 76 -0.14 -1.24 3.49
N HIS A 77 -1.09 -1.92 4.14
CA HIS A 77 -2.40 -2.27 3.62
C HIS A 77 -3.49 -1.63 4.47
N GLY A 78 -4.65 -1.32 3.89
CA GLY A 78 -5.77 -0.74 4.63
C GLY A 78 -7.10 -1.38 4.25
N CYS A 79 -7.85 -1.81 5.26
CA CYS A 79 -9.20 -2.35 5.10
C CYS A 79 -10.22 -1.23 4.86
N SER A 80 -9.90 0.00 5.30
CA SER A 80 -10.73 1.19 5.10
C SER A 80 -9.91 2.40 4.65
N ARG A 81 -10.59 3.36 4.02
CA ARG A 81 -9.97 4.64 3.61
C ARG A 81 -9.44 5.41 4.83
N LYS A 82 -10.16 5.38 5.94
CA LYS A 82 -9.76 6.07 7.17
C LYS A 82 -8.42 5.55 7.68
N GLU A 83 -8.32 4.23 7.85
CA GLU A 83 -7.11 3.56 8.34
C GLU A 83 -5.90 3.84 7.45
N ILE A 84 -6.04 3.69 6.11
CA ILE A 84 -4.90 3.92 5.22
C ILE A 84 -4.48 5.40 5.17
N THR A 85 -5.43 6.32 5.38
CA THR A 85 -5.14 7.75 5.43
C THR A 85 -4.36 8.10 6.70
N GLU A 86 -4.69 7.49 7.84
CA GLU A 86 -3.90 7.65 9.07
C GLU A 86 -2.45 7.16 8.89
N HIS A 87 -2.25 6.02 8.21
CA HIS A 87 -0.91 5.55 7.85
C HIS A 87 -0.18 6.51 6.90
N TRP A 88 -0.89 7.05 5.90
CA TRP A 88 -0.35 8.04 4.97
C TRP A 88 0.11 9.31 5.68
N GLU A 89 -0.75 9.88 6.53
CA GLU A 89 -0.45 11.10 7.30
C GLU A 89 0.74 10.89 8.23
N TRP A 90 0.85 9.70 8.85
CA TRP A 90 2.01 9.36 9.66
C TRP A 90 3.30 9.38 8.83
N LEU A 91 3.31 8.81 7.61
CA LEU A 91 4.49 8.84 6.73
C LEU A 91 4.86 10.26 6.33
N GLU A 92 3.88 11.10 5.99
CA GLU A 92 4.13 12.48 5.62
C GLU A 92 4.71 13.30 6.77
N GLN A 93 4.14 13.16 7.97
CA GLN A 93 4.58 13.93 9.13
C GLN A 93 5.93 13.47 9.70
N ASN A 94 6.19 12.16 9.70
CA ASN A 94 7.37 11.60 10.37
C ASN A 94 8.54 11.35 9.43
N LEU A 95 8.28 11.00 8.17
CA LEU A 95 9.33 10.58 7.25
C LEU A 95 9.62 11.62 6.17
N LEU A 96 8.60 12.23 5.54
CA LEU A 96 8.78 13.04 4.33
C LEU A 96 9.85 14.14 4.47
N GLN A 97 9.84 14.86 5.58
CA GLN A 97 10.87 15.88 5.87
C GLN A 97 12.26 15.25 5.98
N THR A 98 12.41 14.16 6.73
CA THR A 98 13.70 13.48 6.91
C THR A 98 14.21 12.91 5.59
N LEU A 99 13.33 12.31 4.78
CA LEU A 99 13.69 11.76 3.47
C LEU A 99 14.20 12.84 2.51
N SER A 100 13.69 14.07 2.61
CA SER A 100 14.14 15.19 1.79
C SER A 100 15.57 15.68 2.11
N ILE A 101 16.13 15.30 3.26
CA ILE A 101 17.48 15.68 3.68
C ILE A 101 18.53 14.71 3.11
N PHE A 102 18.14 13.48 2.81
CA PHE A 102 19.06 12.48 2.29
C PHE A 102 19.43 12.78 0.83
N GLU A 103 20.72 12.65 0.52
CA GLU A 103 21.25 12.78 -0.83
C GLU A 103 21.43 11.42 -1.54
N ASN A 104 21.36 10.31 -0.78
CA ASN A 104 21.60 8.95 -1.28
C ASN A 104 20.36 8.07 -1.15
N GLU A 105 19.85 7.57 -2.29
CA GLU A 105 18.64 6.73 -2.33
C GLU A 105 18.77 5.39 -1.56
N ASN A 106 19.97 4.83 -1.47
CA ASN A 106 20.19 3.59 -0.70
C ASN A 106 20.01 3.83 0.80
N ASP A 107 20.42 5.00 1.28
CA ASP A 107 20.25 5.40 2.68
C ASP A 107 18.77 5.66 2.97
N ILE A 108 18.07 6.32 2.05
CA ILE A 108 16.61 6.51 2.10
C ILE A 108 15.91 5.14 2.19
N THR A 109 16.25 4.22 1.30
CA THR A 109 15.64 2.88 1.25
C THR A 109 15.86 2.11 2.54
N THR A 110 17.09 2.12 3.05
CA THR A 110 17.45 1.45 4.30
C THR A 110 16.71 2.06 5.49
N PHE A 111 16.62 3.39 5.54
CA PHE A 111 15.90 4.10 6.59
C PHE A 111 14.40 3.81 6.56
N VAL A 112 13.74 3.91 5.40
CA VAL A 112 12.30 3.66 5.25
C VAL A 112 11.96 2.21 5.61
N LYS A 113 12.70 1.24 5.05
CA LYS A 113 12.50 -0.18 5.37
C LYS A 113 12.68 -0.46 6.86
N GLY A 114 13.72 0.09 7.47
CA GLY A 114 13.97 -0.03 8.91
C GLY A 114 12.82 0.54 9.74
N LYS A 115 12.31 1.74 9.40
CA LYS A 115 11.17 2.37 10.10
C LYS A 115 9.89 1.55 9.96
N VAL A 116 9.55 1.10 8.75
CA VAL A 116 8.36 0.28 8.50
C VAL A 116 8.45 -1.06 9.22
N GLN A 117 9.63 -1.69 9.23
CA GLN A 117 9.85 -2.95 9.94
C GLN A 117 9.66 -2.79 11.46
N VAL A 118 10.09 -1.68 12.05
CA VAL A 118 9.83 -1.36 13.46
C VAL A 118 8.32 -1.22 13.71
N LEU A 119 7.60 -0.47 12.87
CA LEU A 119 6.15 -0.30 13.01
C LEU A 119 5.39 -1.62 12.88
N PHE A 120 5.78 -2.46 11.92
CA PHE A 120 5.23 -3.79 11.75
C PHE A 120 5.48 -4.66 13.00
N SER A 121 6.70 -4.66 13.53
CA SER A 121 7.07 -5.41 14.73
C SER A 121 6.24 -4.98 15.95
N VAL A 122 6.09 -3.67 16.17
CA VAL A 122 5.25 -3.12 17.23
C VAL A 122 3.79 -3.54 17.05
N TYR A 123 3.26 -3.51 15.83
CA TYR A 123 1.89 -3.94 15.59
C TYR A 123 1.70 -5.44 15.88
N MET A 124 2.64 -6.28 15.44
CA MET A 124 2.60 -7.72 15.70
C MET A 124 2.71 -8.05 17.19
N SER A 125 3.51 -7.31 17.97
CA SER A 125 3.61 -7.52 19.41
C SER A 125 2.30 -7.20 20.13
N HIS A 126 1.65 -6.09 19.78
CA HIS A 126 0.35 -5.72 20.35
C HIS A 126 -0.75 -6.73 20.01
N LEU A 127 -0.71 -7.32 18.82
CA LEU A 127 -1.64 -8.39 18.45
C LEU A 127 -1.39 -9.69 19.23
N ALA A 128 -0.12 -10.01 19.52
CA ALA A 128 0.23 -11.18 20.32
C ALA A 128 -0.25 -11.03 21.77
N ASP A 129 -0.10 -9.84 22.35
CA ASP A 129 -0.55 -9.54 23.72
C ASP A 129 -2.08 -9.52 23.83
N ALA A 130 -2.80 -9.16 22.77
CA ALA A 130 -4.27 -9.18 22.74
C ALA A 130 -4.87 -10.60 22.58
N CYS A 131 -4.05 -11.60 22.23
CA CYS A 131 -4.47 -13.00 22.07
C CYS A 131 -4.21 -13.88 23.31
N LEU A 132 -3.63 -13.30 24.37
CA LEU A 132 -3.35 -13.94 25.66
C LEU A 132 -4.27 -13.39 26.75
#